data_AF-A0A946QYE9-F1
#
_entry.id   AF-A0A946QYE9-F1
#
_cell.length_a   1.000
_cell.length_b   1.000
_cell.length_c   1.000
_cell.angle_alpha   90.00
_cell.angle_beta   90.00
_cell.angle_gamma   90.00
#
_symmetry.space_group_name_H-M   'P 1'
#
loop_
_entity.id
_entity.type
_entity.pdbx_description
1 polymer ?
#
loop_
_entity_poly.entity_id
_entity_poly.type
_entity_poly.pdbx_seq_one_letter_code
_entity_poly.pdbx_strand_id
1 'polypeptide(L)' 'MRYLPLDNEDRAKMLGVIGVRNVEDLFECVPKEARLSKLIDLPYHQPESEVEKYMTKLSNKSISASSVPFFCGA' A
#
# COMPACT_ATOMS: atom_id res chain seq x y z
N MET A 1 2.95 9.70 -1.02
CA MET A 1 2.52 10.00 0.36
C MET A 1 3.26 9.10 1.33
N ARG A 2 3.78 9.66 2.43
CA ARG A 2 4.40 8.87 3.50
C ARG A 2 3.28 8.24 4.34
N TYR A 3 2.94 6.98 4.05
CA TYR A 3 1.88 6.25 4.77
C TYR A 3 2.30 5.87 6.20
N LEU A 4 3.57 5.50 6.39
CA LEU A 4 4.10 5.14 7.70
C LEU A 4 4.82 6.34 8.33
N PRO A 5 4.33 6.85 9.48
CA PRO A 5 4.91 8.04 10.12
C PRO A 5 6.25 7.74 10.79
N LEU A 6 6.44 6.50 11.26
CA LEU A 6 7.63 6.05 11.95
C LEU A 6 8.80 5.86 10.98
N ASP A 7 9.99 6.24 11.41
CA ASP A 7 11.24 5.89 10.74
C ASP A 7 11.87 4.61 11.32
N ASN A 8 13.12 4.34 10.97
CA ASN A 8 13.83 3.16 11.44
C ASN A 8 14.30 3.29 12.90
N GLU A 9 14.59 4.50 13.37
CA GLU A 9 15.02 4.75 14.74
C GLU A 9 13.85 4.60 15.71
N ASP A 10 12.68 5.12 15.34
CA ASP A 10 11.45 4.94 16.11
C ASP A 10 11.12 3.47 16.30
N ARG A 11 11.18 2.69 15.20
CA ARG A 11 10.96 1.25 15.24
C ARG A 11 11.99 0.54 16.12
N ALA A 12 13.27 0.89 16.03
CA ALA A 12 14.31 0.31 16.87
C ALA A 12 14.08 0.59 18.37
N LYS A 13 13.70 1.82 18.73
CA LYS A 13 13.35 2.20 20.11
C LYS A 13 12.16 1.39 20.62
N MET A 14 11.12 1.25 19.81
CA MET A 14 9.93 0.46 20.17
C MET A 14 10.27 -1.02 20.40
N LEU A 15 11.04 -1.64 19.50
CA LEU A 15 11.47 -3.04 19.65
C LEU A 15 12.31 -3.22 20.91
N GLY A 16 13.19 -2.27 21.22
CA GLY A 16 13.98 -2.26 22.46
C GLY A 16 13.14 -2.20 23.73
N VAL A 17 12.06 -1.40 23.74
CA VAL A 17 11.11 -1.34 24.86
C VAL A 17 10.34 -2.65 25.01
N ILE A 18 9.95 -3.29 23.90
CA ILE A 18 9.22 -4.56 23.90
C ILE A 18 10.14 -5.73 24.28
N GLY A 19 11.45 -5.61 24.05
CA GLY A 19 12.44 -6.65 24.35
C GLY A 19 12.61 -7.69 23.25
N VAL A 20 12.26 -7.36 22.01
CA VAL A 20 12.37 -8.25 20.84
C VAL A 20 13.50 -7.80 19.89
N ARG A 21 14.01 -8.72 19.06
CA ARG A 21 15.17 -8.46 18.19
C ARG A 21 14.76 -7.88 16.84
N ASN A 22 13.61 -8.31 16.32
CA ASN A 22 13.11 -7.87 15.01
C ASN A 22 11.57 -7.83 15.00
N VAL A 23 10.99 -7.42 13.88
CA VAL A 23 9.54 -7.27 13.72
C VAL A 23 8.87 -8.65 13.63
N GLU A 24 9.55 -9.66 13.11
CA GLU A 24 9.05 -11.02 12.96
C GLU A 24 8.76 -11.70 14.31
N ASP A 25 9.54 -11.36 15.34
CA ASP A 25 9.34 -11.82 16.72
C ASP A 25 7.95 -11.42 17.26
N LEU A 26 7.40 -10.29 16.81
CA LEU A 26 6.06 -9.82 17.23
C LEU A 26 4.92 -10.73 16.74
N PHE A 27 5.20 -11.60 15.77
CA PHE A 27 4.21 -12.50 15.19
C PHE A 27 4.31 -13.93 15.72
N GLU A 28 5.09 -14.21 16.76
CA GLU A 28 5.30 -15.57 17.31
C GLU A 28 3.99 -16.32 17.59
N CYS A 29 2.97 -15.61 18.09
CA CYS A 29 1.64 -16.15 18.39
C CYS A 29 0.83 -16.59 17.15
N VAL A 30 1.26 -16.25 15.93
CA VAL A 30 0.60 -16.66 14.68
C VAL A 30 1.18 -18.02 14.23
N PRO A 31 0.36 -19.09 14.12
CA PRO A 31 0.84 -20.40 13.64
C PRO A 31 1.54 -20.28 12.28
N LYS A 32 2.63 -21.03 12.08
CA LYS A 32 3.45 -20.93 10.85
C LYS A 32 2.64 -21.32 9.60
N GLU A 33 1.70 -22.23 9.75
CA GLU A 33 0.80 -22.72 8.70
C GLU A 33 -0.15 -21.63 8.20
N ALA A 34 -0.45 -20.64 9.06
CA ALA A 34 -1.29 -19.49 8.72
C ALA A 34 -0.49 -18.31 8.13
N ARG A 35 0.85 -18.37 8.13
CA ARG A 35 1.71 -17.32 7.58
C ARG A 35 1.92 -17.54 6.10
N LEU A 36 1.93 -16.45 5.34
CA LEU A 36 2.29 -16.51 3.92
C LEU A 36 3.78 -16.85 3.77
N SER A 37 4.09 -17.85 2.94
CA SER A 37 5.46 -18.28 2.65
C SER A 37 6.17 -17.41 1.59
N LYS A 38 5.39 -16.62 0.85
CA LYS A 38 5.85 -15.70 -0.18
C LYS A 38 4.97 -14.47 -0.22
N LEU A 39 5.47 -13.43 -0.87
CA LEU A 39 4.65 -12.26 -1.18
C LEU A 39 3.45 -12.66 -2.02
N ILE A 40 2.35 -11.93 -1.83
CA ILE A 40 1.17 -12.02 -2.68
C ILE A 40 1.57 -11.55 -4.09
N ASP A 41 1.00 -12.16 -5.13
CA ASP A 41 1.23 -11.77 -6.52
C ASP A 41 0.58 -10.42 -6.83
N LEU A 42 1.25 -9.36 -6.40
CA LEU A 42 0.86 -7.97 -6.60
C LEU A 42 2.08 -7.20 -7.14
N PRO A 43 1.85 -6.18 -7.99
CA PRO A 43 2.92 -5.28 -8.40
C PRO A 43 3.60 -4.66 -7.18
N TYR A 44 4.92 -4.47 -7.27
CA TYR A 44 5.66 -3.73 -6.26
C TYR A 44 5.15 -2.29 -6.15
N HIS A 45 5.47 -1.67 -5.01
CA HIS A 45 5.16 -0.27 -4.78
C HIS A 45 5.65 0.62 -5.95
N GLN A 46 4.88 1.66 -6.23
CA GLN A 46 5.25 2.70 -7.17
C GLN A 46 5.36 4.04 -6.41
N PRO A 47 6.26 4.93 -6.83
CA PRO A 47 6.29 6.28 -6.28
C PRO A 47 4.97 6.99 -6.61
N GLU A 48 4.59 7.93 -5.74
CA GLU A 48 3.30 8.62 -5.82
C GLU A 48 3.00 9.23 -7.19
N SER A 49 3.99 9.87 -7.81
CA SER A 49 3.84 10.47 -9.14
C SER A 49 3.58 9.44 -10.24
N GLU A 50 4.10 8.22 -10.12
CA GLU A 50 3.84 7.15 -11.08
C GLU A 50 2.46 6.53 -10.87
N VAL A 51 2.02 6.40 -9.61
CA VAL A 51 0.65 5.98 -9.29
C VAL A 51 -0.35 6.99 -9.86
N GLU A 52 -0.11 8.29 -9.68
CA GLU A 52 -0.96 9.34 -10.23
C GLU A 52 -1.05 9.25 -11.75
N LYS A 53 0.11 9.20 -12.45
CA LYS A 53 0.16 9.02 -13.91
C LYS A 53 -0.58 7.76 -14.37
N TYR A 54 -0.41 6.65 -13.67
CA TYR A 54 -1.07 5.40 -14.00
C TYR A 54 -2.60 5.52 -13.88
N MET A 55 -3.07 6.09 -12.77
CA MET A 55 -4.50 6.28 -12.53
C MET A 55 -5.13 7.26 -13.53
N THR A 56 -4.46 8.36 -13.86
CA THR A 56 -4.91 9.30 -14.91
C THR A 56 -4.96 8.63 -16.29
N LYS A 57 -3.96 7.82 -16.65
CA LYS A 57 -4.00 7.05 -17.91
C LYS A 57 -5.16 6.06 -17.93
N LEU A 58 -5.45 5.42 -16.80
CA LEU A 58 -6.54 4.47 -16.69
C LEU A 58 -7.91 5.17 -16.81
N SER A 59 -8.10 6.31 -16.15
CA SER A 59 -9.35 7.08 -16.23
C SER A 59 -9.63 7.59 -17.63
N ASN A 60 -8.58 8.01 -18.36
CA ASN A 60 -8.70 8.53 -19.73
C ASN A 60 -9.05 7.46 -20.78
N LYS A 61 -9.15 6.18 -20.40
CA LYS A 61 -9.75 5.16 -21.25
C LYS A 61 -11.27 5.29 -21.35
N SER A 62 -11.88 6.00 -20.40
CA SER A 62 -13.30 6.32 -20.41
C SER A 62 -13.50 7.78 -20.78
N ILE A 63 -14.61 8.07 -21.46
CA ILE A 63 -15.02 9.45 -21.74
C ILE A 63 -15.91 9.91 -20.59
N SER A 64 -15.52 10.98 -19.91
CA SER A 64 -16.37 11.57 -18.88
C SER A 64 -17.61 12.17 -19.53
N ALA A 65 -18.79 11.92 -18.95
CA ALA A 65 -20.05 12.55 -19.36
C ALA A 65 -19.98 14.09 -19.39
N SER A 66 -19.15 14.70 -18.54
CA SER A 66 -18.93 16.14 -18.52
C SER A 66 -17.96 16.65 -19.59
N SER A 67 -17.19 15.76 -20.23
CA SER A 67 -16.13 16.13 -21.18
C SER A 67 -16.61 16.24 -22.63
N VAL A 68 -17.82 15.78 -22.91
CA VAL A 68 -18.45 15.79 -24.24
C VAL A 68 -19.93 16.16 -24.10
N PRO A 69 -20.61 16.63 -25.16
CA PRO A 69 -22.06 16.77 -25.14
C PRO A 69 -22.71 15.43 -24.77
N PHE A 70 -23.44 15.41 -23.66
CA PHE A 70 -24.02 14.20 -23.08
C PHE A 70 -25.46 14.46 -22.68
N PHE A 71 -26.41 13.86 -23.40
CA PHE A 71 -27.85 14.18 -23.33
C PHE A 71 -28.70 12.97 -22.90
N CYS A 72 -28.17 12.12 -22.01
CA CYS A 72 -28.90 10.92 -21.57
C CYS A 72 -30.13 11.21 -20.70
N GLY A 73 -30.30 12.43 -20.20
CA GLY A 73 -31.37 12.76 -19.25
C GLY A 73 -31.06 12.21 -17.84
N ALA A 74 -32.07 11.63 -17.18
CA ALA A 74 -32.01 10.98 -15.87
C ALA A 74 -32.53 9.54 -15.94
#